data_AF-A0A3P6SBL8-F1
#
_entry.id   AF-A0A3P6SBL8-F1
#
_cell.length_a   1.000
_cell.length_b   1.000
_cell.length_c   1.000
_cell.angle_alpha   90.00
_cell.angle_beta   90.00
_cell.angle_gamma   90.00
#
_symmetry.space_group_name_H-M   'P 1'
#
loop_
_entity.id
_entity.type
_entity.pdbx_description
1 polymer ?
#
loop_
_entity_poly.entity_id
_entity_poly.type
_entity_poly.pdbx_seq_one_letter_code
_entity_poly.pdbx_strand_id
1 'polypeptide(L)'
;PQVPGSRTPAHQENNCFASININVGPGDCEWFGCPYEYWGVIERMCRERNLDFLKGSFWPNFEDLLSEGVPVYRFVWTCIRFLKPCEASPKEFIIVKR
;
A
#
# COMPACT_ATOMS: atom_id res chain seq x y z
N PRO A 1 -20.53 -3.07 0.67
CA PRO A 1 -19.83 -4.36 0.84
C PRO A 1 -18.67 -4.46 -0.16
N GLN A 2 -17.43 -4.72 0.30
CA GLN A 2 -16.36 -5.08 -0.62
C GLN A 2 -16.56 -6.51 -1.10
N VAL A 3 -16.36 -6.74 -2.40
CA VAL A 3 -16.43 -8.06 -3.05
C VAL A 3 -15.02 -8.51 -3.44
N PRO A 4 -14.76 -9.82 -3.65
CA PRO A 4 -13.45 -10.30 -4.05
C PRO A 4 -12.88 -9.54 -5.25
N GLY A 5 -11.65 -9.04 -5.12
CA GLY A 5 -11.00 -8.24 -6.17
C GLY A 5 -11.29 -6.75 -6.09
N SER A 6 -12.02 -6.26 -5.09
CA SER A 6 -12.14 -4.82 -4.80
C SER A 6 -10.79 -4.25 -4.41
N ARG A 7 -10.36 -3.21 -5.11
CA ARG A 7 -9.02 -2.63 -4.95
C ARG A 7 -9.05 -1.19 -4.49
N THR A 8 -8.21 -0.90 -3.50
CA THR A 8 -7.73 0.46 -3.22
C THR A 8 -6.40 0.62 -3.95
N PRO A 9 -6.24 1.65 -4.80
CA PRO A 9 -4.98 1.89 -5.49
C PRO A 9 -3.91 2.41 -4.53
N ALA A 10 -2.67 2.35 -5.00
CA ALA A 10 -1.50 2.84 -4.30
C ALA A 10 -1.64 4.33 -3.92
N HIS A 11 -1.41 4.66 -2.65
CA HIS A 11 -1.40 6.04 -2.15
C HIS A 11 -0.61 6.15 -0.83
N GLN A 12 -0.22 7.37 -0.47
CA GLN A 12 0.17 7.73 0.89
C GLN A 12 -1.03 8.37 1.59
N GLU A 13 -1.11 8.21 2.91
CA GLU A 13 -2.12 8.90 3.72
C GLU A 13 -1.90 10.41 3.69
N ASN A 14 -2.99 11.17 3.81
CA ASN A 14 -2.93 12.63 3.78
C ASN A 14 -1.97 13.15 4.84
N ASN A 15 -1.05 14.03 4.43
CA ASN A 15 -0.01 14.60 5.29
C ASN A 15 0.82 13.55 6.04
N CYS A 16 1.02 12.35 5.48
CA CYS A 16 1.90 11.35 6.06
C CYS A 16 1.47 10.88 7.47
N PHE A 17 0.17 10.96 7.78
CA PHE A 17 -0.35 10.48 9.06
C PHE A 17 -0.49 8.95 9.09
N ALA A 18 -0.39 8.39 10.30
CA ALA A 18 -0.73 6.99 10.52
C ALA A 18 -2.23 6.72 10.28
N SER A 19 -2.55 5.57 9.69
CA SER A 19 -3.93 5.12 9.54
C SER A 19 -4.23 3.88 10.36
N ILE A 20 -5.51 3.76 10.74
CA ILE A 20 -6.04 2.59 11.42
C ILE A 20 -7.14 2.03 10.53
N ASN A 21 -7.05 0.73 10.27
CA ASN A 21 -8.07 0.01 9.52
C ASN A 21 -8.63 -1.12 10.42
N ILE A 22 -9.84 -1.59 10.13
CA ILE A 22 -10.42 -2.78 10.77
C ILE A 22 -11.11 -3.61 9.69
N ASN A 23 -10.70 -4.87 9.51
CA ASN A 23 -11.42 -5.80 8.65
C ASN A 23 -12.57 -6.45 9.43
N VAL A 24 -13.81 -6.06 9.10
CA VAL A 24 -15.03 -6.61 9.70
C VAL A 24 -15.36 -8.01 9.18
N GLY A 25 -14.77 -8.43 8.06
CA GLY A 25 -14.98 -9.75 7.46
C GLY A 25 -16.33 -9.92 6.72
N PRO A 26 -16.70 -11.15 6.36
CA PRO A 26 -16.02 -12.42 6.68
C PRO A 26 -14.79 -12.71 5.82
N GLY A 27 -14.61 -12.00 4.69
CA GLY A 27 -13.48 -12.21 3.79
C GLY A 27 -12.17 -11.61 4.30
N ASP A 28 -11.07 -12.15 3.82
CA ASP A 28 -9.73 -11.63 4.09
C ASP A 28 -9.41 -10.46 3.15
N CYS A 29 -8.58 -9.54 3.62
CA CYS A 29 -8.01 -8.49 2.78
C CYS A 29 -6.52 -8.78 2.56
N GLU A 30 -6.05 -8.69 1.32
CA GLU A 30 -4.61 -8.67 1.05
C GLU A 30 -4.09 -7.23 1.15
N TRP A 31 -2.92 -7.05 1.75
CA TRP A 31 -2.28 -5.75 1.94
C TRP A 31 -0.83 -5.79 1.50
N PHE A 32 -0.40 -4.67 0.92
CA PHE A 32 0.98 -4.41 0.54
C PHE A 32 1.42 -3.07 1.13
N GLY A 33 2.72 -2.89 1.29
CA GLY A 33 3.30 -1.61 1.69
C GLY A 33 4.81 -1.62 1.56
N CYS A 34 5.42 -0.45 1.51
CA CYS A 34 6.86 -0.26 1.52
C CYS A 34 7.23 0.78 2.59
N PRO A 35 8.50 0.91 2.99
CA PRO A 35 8.94 1.99 3.86
C PRO A 35 8.76 3.37 3.20
N TYR A 36 8.54 4.39 4.03
CA TYR A 36 8.35 5.77 3.57
C TYR A 36 9.51 6.26 2.71
N GLU A 37 10.74 5.91 3.06
CA GLU A 37 11.98 6.37 2.43
C GLU A 37 12.04 6.11 0.92
N TYR A 38 11.23 5.17 0.42
CA TYR A 38 11.15 4.80 -1.00
C TYR A 38 10.06 5.54 -1.79
N TRP A 39 9.29 6.45 -1.16
CA TRP A 39 8.22 7.19 -1.85
C TRP A 39 8.72 7.92 -3.10
N GLY A 40 9.92 8.51 -3.03
CA GLY A 40 10.52 9.24 -4.16
C GLY A 40 10.95 8.34 -5.33
N VAL A 41 11.28 7.07 -5.06
CA VAL A 41 11.53 6.07 -6.12
C VAL A 41 10.23 5.78 -6.86
N ILE A 42 9.14 5.59 -6.12
CA ILE A 42 7.84 5.27 -6.69
C ILE A 42 7.23 6.47 -7.42
N GLU A 43 7.41 7.69 -6.89
CA GLU A 43 7.03 8.92 -7.60
C GLU A 43 7.75 9.04 -8.94
N ARG A 44 9.06 8.78 -8.98
CA ARG A 44 9.83 8.75 -10.23
C ARG A 44 9.27 7.72 -11.21
N MET A 45 9.00 6.49 -10.74
CA MET A 45 8.43 5.43 -11.58
C MET A 45 7.05 5.80 -12.15
N CYS A 46 6.21 6.49 -11.37
CA CYS A 46 4.93 7.03 -11.82
C CYS A 46 5.12 8.11 -12.88
N ARG A 47 6.02 9.08 -12.63
CA ARG A 47 6.32 10.16 -13.58
C ARG A 47 6.81 9.65 -14.93
N GLU A 48 7.70 8.65 -14.93
CA GLU A 48 8.21 7.99 -16.15
C GLU A 48 7.09 7.31 -16.96
N ARG A 49 6.01 6.88 -16.29
CA ARG A 49 4.82 6.27 -16.90
C ARG A 49 3.71 7.30 -17.14
N ASN A 50 3.98 8.59 -17.00
CA ASN A 50 3.01 9.68 -17.12
C ASN A 50 1.80 9.54 -16.17
N LEU A 51 2.06 9.09 -14.94
CA LEU A 51 1.09 8.96 -13.86
C LEU A 51 1.38 9.99 -12.76
N ASP A 52 0.32 10.57 -12.18
CA ASP A 52 0.42 11.45 -11.01
C ASP A 52 0.52 10.59 -9.74
N PHE A 53 1.59 10.75 -8.96
CA PHE A 53 1.81 9.96 -7.75
C PHE A 53 0.84 10.30 -6.60
N LEU A 54 0.42 11.56 -6.47
CA LEU A 54 -0.42 12.02 -5.35
C LEU A 54 -1.91 11.93 -5.64
N LYS A 55 -2.31 12.08 -6.90
CA LYS A 55 -3.71 12.14 -7.33
C LYS A 55 -4.09 11.04 -8.32
N GLY A 56 -3.11 10.36 -8.90
CA GLY A 56 -3.35 9.30 -9.87
C GLY A 56 -3.83 8.02 -9.21
N SER A 57 -4.42 7.15 -10.02
CA SER A 57 -4.75 5.78 -9.64
C SER A 57 -3.77 4.85 -10.32
N PHE A 58 -2.92 4.19 -9.53
CA PHE A 58 -1.90 3.30 -10.06
C PHE A 58 -1.76 2.03 -9.22
N TRP A 59 -1.21 1.01 -9.85
CA TRP A 59 -0.91 -0.27 -9.24
C TRP A 59 0.53 -0.66 -9.56
N PRO A 60 1.44 -0.59 -8.58
CA PRO A 60 2.84 -0.94 -8.81
C PRO A 60 3.00 -2.40 -9.27
N ASN A 61 3.89 -2.62 -10.24
CA ASN A 61 4.34 -3.95 -10.57
C ASN A 61 5.36 -4.41 -9.52
N PHE A 62 5.17 -5.61 -8.98
CA PHE A 62 6.03 -6.17 -7.95
C PHE A 62 7.49 -6.35 -8.41
N GLU A 63 7.70 -6.80 -9.65
CA GLU A 63 9.05 -7.02 -10.20
C GLU A 63 9.78 -5.69 -10.42
N ASP A 64 9.06 -4.66 -10.86
CA ASP A 64 9.64 -3.32 -11.03
C ASP A 64 10.09 -2.75 -9.68
N LEU A 65 9.29 -2.94 -8.61
CA LEU A 65 9.66 -2.50 -7.27
C LEU A 65 10.92 -3.22 -6.77
N LEU A 66 11.02 -4.53 -6.98
CA LEU A 66 12.20 -5.30 -6.57
C LEU A 66 13.45 -4.89 -7.36
N SER A 67 13.32 -4.66 -8.67
CA SER A 67 14.46 -4.23 -9.50
C SER A 67 14.98 -2.83 -9.14
N GLU A 68 14.10 -1.95 -8.66
CA GLU A 68 14.45 -0.64 -8.09
C GLU A 68 14.92 -0.71 -6.62
N GLY A 69 15.02 -1.92 -6.04
CA GLY A 69 15.48 -2.14 -4.67
C GLY A 69 14.49 -1.71 -3.59
N VAL A 70 13.21 -1.57 -3.94
CA VAL A 70 12.14 -1.21 -3.00
C VAL A 70 11.70 -2.46 -2.22
N PRO A 71 11.86 -2.51 -0.89
CA PRO A 71 11.35 -3.62 -0.09
C PRO A 71 9.82 -3.55 0.02
N VAL A 72 9.16 -4.66 -0.29
CA VAL A 72 7.70 -4.77 -0.25
C VAL A 72 7.28 -5.74 0.85
N TYR A 73 6.49 -5.23 1.80
CA TYR A 73 5.78 -6.03 2.78
C TYR A 73 4.46 -6.50 2.20
N ARG A 74 4.13 -7.77 2.39
CA ARG A 74 2.85 -8.38 2.02
C ARG A 74 2.28 -9.11 3.21
N PHE A 75 1.00 -8.90 3.51
CA PHE A 75 0.32 -9.64 4.57
C PHE A 75 -1.16 -9.81 4.26
N VAL A 76 -1.72 -10.90 4.80
CA VAL A 76 -3.15 -11.20 4.72
C VAL A 76 -3.80 -10.78 6.03
N TRP A 77 -4.90 -10.06 5.93
CA TRP A 77 -5.65 -9.56 7.06
C TRP A 77 -7.03 -10.22 7.16
N THR A 78 -7.13 -11.12 8.11
CA THR A 78 -8.35 -11.85 8.45
C THR A 78 -9.33 -11.02 9.29
N CYS A 79 -10.58 -11.45 9.31
CA CYS A 79 -11.67 -10.88 10.10
C CYS A 79 -11.28 -10.61 11.59
N ILE A 80 -11.71 -9.46 12.14
CA ILE A 80 -11.55 -9.04 13.54
C ILE A 80 -10.09 -9.10 14.02
N ARG A 81 -9.19 -8.52 13.23
CA ARG A 81 -7.80 -8.28 13.65
C ARG A 81 -7.50 -6.79 13.53
N PHE A 82 -6.69 -6.23 14.42
CA PHE A 82 -6.18 -4.87 14.25
C PHE A 82 -4.90 -4.93 13.43
N LEU A 83 -4.79 -4.06 12.42
CA LEU A 83 -3.47 -3.70 11.92
C LEU A 83 -2.84 -2.78 12.95
N LYS A 84 -1.94 -3.33 13.77
CA LYS A 84 -1.05 -2.49 14.57
C LYS A 84 0.01 -1.91 13.64
N PRO A 85 0.39 -0.63 13.81
CA PRO A 85 1.62 -0.12 13.21
C PRO A 85 2.76 -1.05 13.61
N CYS A 86 3.53 -1.54 12.64
CA CYS A 86 4.71 -2.34 12.94
C CYS A 86 5.70 -1.47 13.73
N GLU A 87 6.20 -1.95 14.88
CA GLU A 87 7.15 -1.22 15.75
C GLU A 87 8.51 -0.91 15.08
N ALA A 88 8.72 -1.38 13.84
CA ALA A 88 9.88 -1.07 13.03
C ALA A 88 9.50 -0.05 11.93
N SER A 89 9.82 1.22 12.19
CA SER A 89 9.66 2.41 11.34
C SER A 89 8.22 2.86 11.01
N PRO A 90 7.97 4.16 10.79
CA PRO A 90 6.70 4.65 10.28
C PRO A 90 6.53 4.11 8.85
N LYS A 91 5.94 2.92 8.73
CA LYS A 91 5.64 2.31 7.44
C LYS A 91 4.47 3.07 6.84
N GLU A 92 4.74 4.02 5.96
CA GLU A 92 3.69 4.63 5.16
C GLU A 92 3.25 3.63 4.09
N PHE A 93 2.07 3.07 4.28
CA PHE A 93 1.55 1.98 3.50
C PHE A 93 1.06 2.49 2.14
N ILE A 94 1.66 1.98 1.06
CA ILE A 94 1.00 2.00 -0.24
C ILE A 94 -0.10 0.93 -0.21
N ILE A 95 -1.30 1.34 0.20
CA ILE A 95 -2.42 0.43 0.41
C ILE A 95 -2.86 -0.13 -0.94
N VAL A 96 -2.55 -1.39 -1.11
CA VAL A 96 -3.15 -2.20 -2.15
C VAL A 96 -4.08 -3.20 -1.46
N LYS A 97 -5.38 -2.96 -1.52
CA LYS A 97 -6.41 -3.88 -1.03
C LYS A 97 -6.78 -4.86 -2.14
N ARG A 98 -6.95 -6.15 -1.84
CA ARG A 98 -7.64 -7.11 -2.71
C ARG A 98 -8.76 -7.80 -1.94
#